data_AF-A0A932G2N8-F1
#
_entry.id   AF-A0A932G2N8-F1
#
_cell.length_a   1.000
_cell.length_b   1.000
_cell.length_c   1.000
_cell.angle_alpha   90.00
_cell.angle_beta   90.00
_cell.angle_gamma   90.00
#
_symmetry.space_group_name_H-M   'P 1'
#
loop_
_entity.id
_entity.type
_entity.pdbx_description
1 polymer ?
#
loop_
_entity_poly.entity_id
_entity_poly.type
_entity_poly.pdbx_seq_one_letter_code
_entity_poly.pdbx_strand_id
1 'polypeptide(L)'
;MRRDIVAAWVLVGVVSGSLGCGAGSRPVVEAAGGTGRLSLRRVVLFQNGLGYFERRGTMEGRSVDLSVRPDQVDDVLKSLTVVDERGATISSVRVLRRVSTDAVKTLRIGLSRDGEHDLRITYVAEVTGWKPTYRVVAGDRGRVRLQGLAVVDNRTGEDWHDVSLGLSTEVPLSFRYDLAAPRVGRRPRFSSDGRLVREEETELNGARAHVSNVLPSEVNAAYAMAQREMPQLSTRAGRRLEDESADEEPAAPEPASPGGAPEDPVLLFERGENGDGGFLVDSAARVSLGLGESGLVPLVDREVPGETVLFYRPVPGGALSQEHPYRAVLFENPLAAPLLGGPVSIHARGRFLGDGVTGTIPEGTHAFVAYALEPSVSVRSSQERVEDEIRAVRLVGGTLEVELRAVLRTRFEVTSSRPRREKTYLFAAAVPGFAADTLPPGTIATPAGWFLPVAPGPSNATVTLELRQRNRAQANVAADPSHAYVVPLLTWLEQSGPESAEPARLREILDRLARLAEVARGADEALEIERRGLEERRQALIALRDVPANAALRRRLAAGVASGIAAVDRATRELSAARAEEVSLRQEWWARLRELTVGASRAPR
;
A
#
# COMPACT_ATOMS: atom_id res chain seq x y z
N MET A 1 10.38 14.22 -83.71
CA MET A 1 11.49 13.26 -83.63
C MET A 1 11.23 12.34 -82.45
N ARG A 2 10.82 11.08 -82.72
CA ARG A 2 10.91 9.87 -81.87
C ARG A 2 10.21 9.89 -80.48
N ARG A 3 9.51 8.85 -80.01
CA ARG A 3 9.09 7.54 -80.53
C ARG A 3 8.17 6.94 -79.44
N ASP A 4 7.09 6.29 -79.84
CA ASP A 4 6.24 5.43 -79.00
C ASP A 4 7.03 4.23 -78.43
N ILE A 5 6.73 3.82 -77.19
CA ILE A 5 6.80 2.42 -76.76
C ILE A 5 5.60 2.10 -75.87
N VAL A 6 4.75 1.23 -76.41
CA VAL A 6 3.73 0.40 -75.78
C VAL A 6 4.39 -0.82 -75.13
N ALA A 7 3.96 -1.23 -73.93
CA ALA A 7 3.94 -2.62 -73.40
C ALA A 7 3.80 -2.58 -71.87
N ALA A 8 3.12 -3.47 -71.17
CA ALA A 8 2.21 -4.55 -71.53
C ALA A 8 1.47 -4.92 -70.23
N TRP A 9 0.16 -5.13 -70.34
CA TRP A 9 -0.65 -5.72 -69.28
C TRP A 9 -0.29 -7.20 -69.15
N VAL A 10 0.25 -7.59 -67.99
CA VAL A 10 0.39 -9.01 -67.64
C VAL A 10 -0.86 -9.44 -66.90
N LEU A 11 -1.76 -10.07 -67.66
CA LEU A 11 -2.78 -11.00 -67.17
C LEU A 11 -2.07 -12.20 -66.53
N VAL A 12 -1.98 -12.24 -65.20
CA VAL A 12 -1.70 -13.49 -64.49
C VAL A 12 -3.04 -14.16 -64.22
N GLY A 13 -3.20 -15.31 -64.88
CA GLY A 13 -4.41 -16.11 -64.87
C GLY A 13 -4.79 -16.60 -63.49
N VAL A 14 -6.11 -16.63 -63.28
CA VAL A 14 -6.82 -17.38 -62.26
C VAL A 14 -6.43 -18.85 -62.39
N VAL A 15 -5.59 -19.33 -61.49
CA VAL A 15 -5.50 -20.77 -61.18
C VAL A 15 -6.44 -20.98 -59.99
N SER A 16 -7.61 -21.54 -60.28
CA SER A 16 -8.49 -22.15 -59.28
C SER A 16 -7.76 -23.33 -58.65
N GLY A 17 -7.01 -23.03 -57.59
CA GLY A 17 -6.54 -24.01 -56.62
C GLY A 17 -7.53 -24.07 -55.47
N SER A 18 -8.55 -24.91 -55.60
CA SER A 18 -9.36 -25.37 -54.46
C SER A 18 -8.48 -26.25 -53.56
N LEU A 19 -7.64 -25.61 -52.76
CA LEU A 19 -7.01 -26.23 -51.60
C LEU A 19 -7.82 -25.77 -50.39
N GLY A 20 -8.79 -26.61 -50.06
CA GLY A 20 -9.48 -26.55 -48.79
C GLY A 20 -8.47 -26.71 -47.67
N CYS A 21 -8.28 -25.64 -46.91
CA CYS A 21 -7.85 -25.65 -45.51
C CYS A 21 -8.55 -24.48 -44.80
N GLY A 22 -9.87 -24.42 -44.96
CA GLY A 22 -10.71 -23.84 -43.92
C GLY A 22 -10.83 -24.87 -42.82
N ALA A 23 -9.86 -24.94 -41.92
CA ALA A 23 -10.11 -25.47 -40.58
C ALA A 23 -11.03 -24.45 -39.89
N GLY A 24 -12.31 -24.45 -40.31
CA GLY A 24 -13.33 -23.61 -39.74
C GLY A 24 -13.41 -23.91 -38.26
N SER A 25 -13.16 -22.89 -37.45
CA SER A 25 -13.49 -22.82 -36.04
C SER A 25 -14.88 -23.43 -35.82
N ARG A 26 -14.91 -24.60 -35.18
CA ARG A 26 -16.17 -25.23 -34.79
C ARG A 26 -16.80 -24.34 -33.71
N PRO A 27 -18.05 -23.87 -33.88
CA PRO A 27 -18.69 -23.04 -32.89
C PRO A 27 -18.81 -23.81 -31.58
N VAL A 28 -18.53 -23.14 -30.46
CA VAL A 28 -18.57 -23.75 -29.13
C VAL A 28 -20.00 -24.15 -28.72
N VAL A 29 -21.04 -23.60 -29.36
CA VAL A 29 -22.42 -24.02 -29.11
C VAL A 29 -23.16 -24.34 -30.41
N GLU A 30 -23.64 -25.58 -30.52
CA GLU A 30 -24.51 -26.03 -31.61
C GLU A 30 -25.80 -26.60 -31.00
N ALA A 31 -26.95 -26.37 -31.66
CA ALA A 31 -28.17 -27.10 -31.33
C ALA A 31 -27.91 -28.60 -31.51
N ALA A 32 -28.34 -29.43 -30.54
CA ALA A 32 -28.14 -30.87 -30.62
C ALA A 32 -29.12 -31.46 -31.63
N GLY A 33 -28.78 -31.41 -32.92
CA GLY A 33 -29.59 -31.96 -34.02
C GLY A 33 -30.66 -31.03 -34.61
N GLY A 34 -30.55 -29.69 -34.43
CA GLY A 34 -31.52 -28.71 -34.95
C GLY A 34 -30.88 -27.48 -35.60
N THR A 35 -31.71 -26.60 -36.19
CA THR A 35 -31.33 -25.31 -36.77
C THR A 35 -31.29 -24.22 -35.71
N GLY A 36 -30.11 -23.62 -35.47
CA GLY A 36 -29.93 -22.53 -34.53
C GLY A 36 -28.50 -22.44 -34.00
N ARG A 37 -27.99 -21.22 -33.78
CA ARG A 37 -26.64 -20.97 -33.24
C ARG A 37 -26.72 -19.93 -32.12
N LEU A 38 -26.18 -20.29 -30.96
CA LEU A 38 -26.00 -19.36 -29.84
C LEU A 38 -24.63 -18.71 -29.97
N SER A 39 -24.62 -17.45 -30.38
CA SER A 39 -23.41 -16.67 -30.59
C SER A 39 -22.94 -16.03 -29.28
N LEU A 40 -21.63 -15.98 -29.08
CA LEU A 40 -21.03 -15.23 -27.97
C LEU A 40 -21.29 -13.73 -28.19
N ARG A 41 -21.94 -13.08 -27.23
CA ARG A 41 -22.33 -11.66 -27.33
C ARG A 41 -21.56 -10.78 -26.37
N ARG A 42 -21.27 -11.27 -25.17
CA ARG A 42 -20.55 -10.52 -24.14
C ARG A 42 -19.53 -11.40 -23.44
N VAL A 43 -18.36 -10.83 -23.20
CA VAL A 43 -17.30 -11.41 -22.38
C VAL A 43 -16.91 -10.37 -21.35
N VAL A 44 -16.82 -10.75 -20.08
CA VAL A 44 -16.21 -9.91 -19.05
C VAL A 44 -14.99 -10.63 -18.51
N LEU A 45 -13.81 -10.02 -18.63
CA LEU A 45 -12.55 -10.57 -18.11
C LEU A 45 -12.17 -9.89 -16.82
N PHE A 46 -11.76 -10.69 -15.84
CA PHE A 46 -11.27 -10.24 -14.55
C PHE A 46 -9.75 -10.40 -14.47
N GLN A 47 -9.06 -9.55 -13.71
CA GLN A 47 -7.59 -9.61 -13.60
C GLN A 47 -7.09 -10.91 -12.93
N ASN A 48 -7.94 -11.56 -12.13
CA ASN A 48 -7.62 -12.83 -11.47
C ASN A 48 -7.72 -14.07 -12.39
N GLY A 49 -8.01 -13.88 -13.68
CA GLY A 49 -8.15 -14.99 -14.63
C GLY A 49 -9.52 -15.64 -14.64
N LEU A 50 -10.56 -14.97 -14.14
CA LEU A 50 -11.94 -15.37 -14.35
C LEU A 50 -12.52 -14.71 -15.61
N GLY A 51 -13.40 -15.41 -16.31
CA GLY A 51 -14.13 -14.88 -17.46
C GLY A 51 -15.62 -15.19 -17.33
N TYR A 52 -16.47 -14.18 -17.46
CA TYR A 52 -17.91 -14.34 -17.64
C TYR A 52 -18.26 -14.33 -19.12
N PHE A 53 -19.09 -15.27 -19.53
CA PHE A 53 -19.49 -15.47 -20.92
C PHE A 53 -20.99 -15.45 -21.05
N GLU A 54 -21.50 -14.65 -21.99
CA GLU A 54 -22.91 -14.58 -22.33
C GLU A 54 -23.12 -14.90 -23.80
N ARG A 55 -23.96 -15.90 -24.05
CA ARG A 55 -24.36 -16.33 -25.38
C ARG A 55 -25.84 -16.12 -25.57
N ARG A 56 -26.21 -15.63 -26.76
CA ARG A 56 -27.62 -15.45 -27.15
C ARG A 56 -27.89 -15.94 -28.56
N GLY A 57 -29.12 -16.39 -28.76
CA GLY A 57 -29.66 -16.69 -30.08
C GLY A 57 -30.89 -17.59 -30.00
N THR A 58 -31.48 -17.81 -31.17
CA THR A 58 -32.63 -18.68 -31.33
C THR A 58 -32.21 -20.09 -31.70
N MET A 59 -32.96 -21.08 -31.23
CA MET A 59 -32.79 -22.47 -31.63
C MET A 59 -34.13 -23.19 -31.71
N GLU A 60 -34.14 -24.32 -32.42
CA GLU A 60 -35.27 -25.24 -32.47
C GLU A 60 -34.86 -26.62 -31.93
N GLY A 61 -35.73 -27.23 -31.14
CA GLY A 61 -35.57 -28.58 -30.60
C GLY A 61 -35.54 -28.65 -29.07
N ARG A 62 -35.27 -29.85 -28.53
CA ARG A 62 -35.31 -30.11 -27.08
C ARG A 62 -33.98 -29.98 -26.34
N SER A 63 -32.86 -29.68 -27.03
CA SER A 63 -31.55 -29.62 -26.36
C SER A 63 -30.49 -28.80 -27.10
N VAL A 64 -29.57 -28.23 -26.32
CA VAL A 64 -28.38 -27.49 -26.76
C VAL A 64 -27.12 -28.26 -26.38
N ASP A 65 -26.12 -28.32 -27.26
CA ASP A 65 -24.79 -28.82 -26.93
C ASP A 65 -23.81 -27.65 -26.76
N LEU A 66 -23.28 -27.48 -25.54
CA LEU A 66 -22.22 -26.53 -25.19
C LEU A 66 -20.88 -27.25 -25.08
N SER A 67 -19.91 -26.85 -25.88
CA SER A 67 -18.55 -27.36 -25.87
C SER A 67 -17.70 -26.59 -24.85
N VAL A 68 -16.96 -27.29 -24.00
CA VAL A 68 -16.12 -26.67 -22.97
C VAL A 68 -14.78 -27.37 -22.91
N ARG A 69 -13.72 -26.65 -22.53
CA ARG A 69 -12.45 -27.33 -22.28
C ARG A 69 -12.54 -28.20 -21.02
N PRO A 70 -11.77 -29.31 -20.93
CA PRO A 70 -11.83 -30.21 -19.77
C PRO A 70 -11.57 -29.51 -18.43
N ASP A 71 -10.63 -28.56 -18.39
CA ASP A 71 -10.26 -27.77 -17.21
C ASP A 71 -11.35 -26.79 -16.76
N GLN A 72 -12.30 -26.48 -17.64
CA GLN A 72 -13.39 -25.53 -17.38
C GLN A 72 -14.72 -26.20 -17.02
N VAL A 73 -14.83 -27.53 -17.14
CA VAL A 73 -16.11 -28.24 -16.96
C VAL A 73 -16.72 -27.94 -15.60
N ASP A 74 -15.93 -28.01 -14.54
CA ASP A 74 -16.40 -27.78 -13.18
C ASP A 74 -16.90 -26.35 -12.96
N ASP A 75 -16.17 -25.35 -13.46
CA ASP A 75 -16.57 -23.95 -13.36
C ASP A 75 -17.85 -23.65 -14.14
N VAL A 76 -17.97 -24.23 -15.34
CA VAL A 76 -19.18 -24.10 -16.15
C VAL A 76 -20.35 -24.80 -15.46
N LEU A 77 -20.21 -26.04 -14.99
CA LEU A 77 -21.29 -26.75 -14.29
C LEU A 77 -21.77 -26.01 -13.03
N LYS A 78 -20.84 -25.39 -12.30
CA LYS A 78 -21.13 -24.63 -11.07
C LYS A 78 -21.90 -23.33 -11.34
N SER A 79 -21.70 -22.70 -12.50
CA SER A 79 -22.19 -21.34 -12.79
C SER A 79 -23.20 -21.26 -13.94
N LEU A 80 -23.42 -22.36 -14.67
CA LEU A 80 -24.26 -22.40 -15.86
C LEU A 80 -25.69 -21.96 -15.53
N THR A 81 -26.14 -20.95 -16.25
CA THR A 81 -27.51 -20.46 -16.21
C THR A 81 -28.05 -20.44 -17.63
N VAL A 82 -29.29 -20.89 -17.81
CA VAL A 82 -29.98 -20.91 -19.10
C VAL A 82 -31.37 -20.34 -18.89
N VAL A 83 -31.64 -19.25 -19.60
CA VAL A 83 -32.93 -18.57 -19.60
C VAL A 83 -33.51 -18.63 -21.01
N ASP A 84 -34.73 -19.14 -21.14
CA ASP A 84 -35.51 -19.05 -22.38
C ASP A 84 -36.51 -17.91 -22.24
N GLU A 85 -36.42 -16.88 -23.08
CA GLU A 85 -37.39 -15.76 -23.06
C GLU A 85 -38.80 -16.22 -23.42
N ARG A 86 -38.94 -17.39 -24.05
CA ARG A 86 -40.24 -17.99 -24.35
C ARG A 86 -40.79 -18.83 -23.20
N GLY A 87 -40.04 -19.03 -22.11
CA GLY A 87 -40.50 -19.68 -20.88
C GLY A 87 -40.21 -21.18 -20.72
N ALA A 88 -39.34 -21.79 -21.52
CA ALA A 88 -38.83 -23.13 -21.23
C ALA A 88 -37.84 -23.12 -20.06
N THR A 89 -37.75 -24.25 -19.35
CA THR A 89 -36.83 -24.45 -18.23
C THR A 89 -35.83 -25.56 -18.55
N ILE A 90 -34.71 -25.58 -17.83
CA ILE A 90 -33.70 -26.64 -17.94
C ILE A 90 -34.30 -27.95 -17.40
N SER A 91 -34.27 -29.02 -18.20
CA SER A 91 -34.69 -30.36 -17.78
C SER A 91 -33.53 -31.26 -17.34
N SER A 92 -32.36 -31.10 -17.95
CA SER A 92 -31.13 -31.82 -17.55
C SER A 92 -29.87 -31.16 -18.09
N VAL A 93 -28.73 -31.38 -17.45
CA VAL A 93 -27.40 -31.08 -17.99
C VAL A 93 -26.58 -32.37 -17.96
N ARG A 94 -26.05 -32.79 -19.11
CA ARG A 94 -25.32 -34.06 -19.24
C ARG A 94 -23.93 -33.82 -19.80
N VAL A 95 -22.91 -34.26 -19.09
CA VAL A 95 -21.53 -34.29 -19.61
C VAL A 95 -21.39 -35.50 -20.51
N LEU A 96 -21.29 -35.28 -21.82
CA LEU A 96 -21.14 -36.35 -22.80
C LEU A 96 -19.67 -36.76 -22.91
N ARG A 97 -19.41 -38.05 -22.70
CA ARG A 97 -18.09 -38.65 -22.90
C ARG A 97 -17.97 -39.09 -24.36
N ARG A 98 -17.33 -38.28 -25.21
CA ARG A 98 -16.92 -38.73 -26.54
C ARG A 98 -15.63 -39.58 -26.44
N VAL A 99 -15.56 -40.62 -27.26
CA VAL A 99 -14.47 -41.62 -27.29
C VAL A 99 -13.24 -41.13 -28.08
N SER A 100 -13.25 -39.91 -28.66
CA SER A 100 -12.07 -39.35 -29.36
C SER A 100 -11.58 -38.04 -28.75
N THR A 101 -10.23 -37.93 -28.71
CA THR A 101 -9.36 -36.78 -28.38
C THR A 101 -9.88 -35.80 -27.32
N ASP A 102 -9.21 -35.83 -26.16
CA ASP A 102 -9.44 -35.05 -24.92
C ASP A 102 -9.45 -33.51 -25.03
N ALA A 103 -9.50 -32.92 -26.22
CA ALA A 103 -9.40 -31.48 -26.37
C ALA A 103 -10.63 -30.70 -25.86
N VAL A 104 -11.83 -31.27 -25.94
CA VAL A 104 -13.11 -30.59 -25.60
C VAL A 104 -14.12 -31.60 -25.04
N LYS A 105 -14.89 -31.20 -24.03
CA LYS A 105 -16.05 -31.94 -23.49
C LYS A 105 -17.35 -31.28 -23.95
N THR A 106 -18.39 -32.07 -24.19
CA THR A 106 -19.71 -31.55 -24.62
C THR A 106 -20.71 -31.66 -23.47
N LEU A 107 -21.29 -30.53 -23.06
CA LEU A 107 -22.39 -30.41 -22.12
C LEU A 107 -23.70 -30.33 -22.89
N ARG A 108 -24.52 -31.39 -22.83
CA ARG A 108 -25.87 -31.38 -23.41
C ARG A 108 -26.87 -30.86 -22.39
N ILE A 109 -27.47 -29.73 -22.71
CA ILE A 109 -28.50 -29.06 -21.91
C ILE A 109 -29.85 -29.43 -22.51
N GLY A 110 -30.68 -30.17 -21.78
CA GLY A 110 -32.05 -30.48 -22.15
C GLY A 110 -33.01 -29.37 -21.72
N LEU A 111 -34.02 -29.13 -22.53
CA LEU A 111 -35.11 -28.19 -22.29
C LEU A 111 -36.40 -28.95 -21.91
N SER A 112 -37.29 -28.31 -21.15
CA SER A 112 -38.52 -28.94 -20.65
C SER A 112 -39.57 -29.20 -21.73
N ARG A 113 -39.55 -28.42 -22.83
CA ARG A 113 -40.44 -28.56 -23.99
C ARG A 113 -39.65 -28.60 -25.29
N ASP A 114 -40.33 -29.02 -26.35
CA ASP A 114 -39.82 -28.99 -27.73
C ASP A 114 -40.34 -27.75 -28.46
N GLY A 115 -39.64 -27.36 -29.53
CA GLY A 115 -40.00 -26.23 -30.38
C GLY A 115 -38.95 -25.12 -30.44
N GLU A 116 -39.37 -23.91 -30.77
CA GLU A 116 -38.49 -22.74 -30.86
C GLU A 116 -38.24 -22.11 -29.49
N HIS A 117 -36.98 -21.75 -29.24
CA HIS A 117 -36.49 -21.11 -28.03
C HIS A 117 -35.64 -19.87 -28.37
N ASP A 118 -35.68 -18.88 -27.49
CA ASP A 118 -34.74 -17.75 -27.51
C ASP A 118 -33.91 -17.81 -26.23
N LEU A 119 -32.69 -18.31 -26.36
CA LEU A 119 -31.90 -18.72 -25.21
C LEU A 119 -30.81 -17.71 -24.91
N ARG A 120 -30.72 -17.35 -23.62
CA ARG A 120 -29.56 -16.71 -23.01
C ARG A 120 -28.85 -17.72 -22.12
N ILE A 121 -27.63 -18.08 -22.51
CA ILE A 121 -26.75 -18.96 -21.73
C ILE A 121 -25.63 -18.13 -21.14
N THR A 122 -25.48 -18.18 -19.83
CA THR A 122 -24.38 -17.50 -19.11
C THR A 122 -23.61 -18.48 -18.26
N TYR A 123 -22.31 -18.34 -18.20
CA TYR A 123 -21.45 -19.15 -17.35
C TYR A 123 -20.12 -18.43 -17.11
N VAL A 124 -19.37 -18.96 -16.15
CA VAL A 124 -18.05 -18.50 -15.78
C VAL A 124 -17.03 -19.59 -16.10
N ALA A 125 -15.84 -19.20 -16.53
CA ALA A 125 -14.75 -20.12 -16.79
C ALA A 125 -13.38 -19.51 -16.50
N GLU A 126 -12.41 -20.36 -16.15
CA GLU A 126 -11.00 -19.96 -16.02
C GLU A 126 -10.40 -19.53 -17.37
N VAL A 127 -9.74 -18.38 -17.39
CA VAL A 127 -9.13 -17.71 -18.56
C VAL A 127 -7.85 -16.98 -18.15
N THR A 128 -7.15 -16.37 -19.12
CA THR A 128 -6.05 -15.47 -18.81
C THR A 128 -6.57 -14.11 -18.37
N GLY A 129 -6.09 -13.63 -17.22
CA GLY A 129 -6.41 -12.29 -16.74
C GLY A 129 -5.81 -11.22 -17.66
N TRP A 130 -6.57 -10.14 -17.86
CA TRP A 130 -6.14 -9.02 -18.70
C TRP A 130 -5.12 -8.13 -17.99
N LYS A 131 -4.28 -7.43 -18.76
CA LYS A 131 -3.22 -6.55 -18.21
C LYS A 131 -3.27 -5.15 -18.82
N PRO A 132 -3.24 -4.07 -18.03
CA PRO A 132 -3.17 -2.71 -18.55
C PRO A 132 -1.76 -2.38 -19.06
N THR A 133 -1.69 -1.58 -20.13
CA THR A 133 -0.48 -0.92 -20.61
C THR A 133 -0.84 0.45 -21.13
N TYR A 134 0.05 1.43 -20.95
CA TYR A 134 -0.23 2.80 -21.31
C TYR A 134 0.83 3.37 -22.25
N ARG A 135 0.39 4.33 -23.05
CA ARG A 135 1.25 5.19 -23.84
C ARG A 135 0.86 6.64 -23.59
N VAL A 136 1.86 7.46 -23.31
CA VAL A 136 1.69 8.90 -23.16
C VAL A 136 2.48 9.59 -24.27
N VAL A 137 1.78 10.35 -25.10
CA VAL A 137 2.40 11.16 -26.15
C VAL A 137 2.34 12.62 -25.71
N ALA A 138 3.49 13.17 -25.32
CA ALA A 138 3.61 14.58 -24.98
C ALA A 138 3.46 15.44 -26.24
N GLY A 139 2.43 16.29 -26.25
CA GLY A 139 2.15 17.26 -27.30
C GLY A 139 2.80 18.61 -27.02
N ASP A 140 2.65 19.54 -27.96
CA ASP A 140 3.00 20.94 -27.75
C ASP A 140 1.84 21.67 -27.05
N ARG A 141 2.12 22.73 -26.28
CA ARG A 141 1.14 23.57 -25.55
C ARG A 141 0.50 22.97 -24.28
N GLY A 142 1.20 22.12 -23.53
CA GLY A 142 0.72 21.66 -22.22
C GLY A 142 -0.45 20.67 -22.30
N ARG A 143 -0.43 19.83 -23.33
CA ARG A 143 -1.39 18.75 -23.56
C ARG A 143 -0.64 17.45 -23.78
N VAL A 144 -1.20 16.35 -23.31
CA VAL A 144 -0.67 15.00 -23.56
C VAL A 144 -1.80 14.09 -24.03
N ARG A 145 -1.51 13.18 -24.95
CA ARG A 145 -2.45 12.13 -25.35
C ARG A 145 -2.17 10.88 -24.55
N LEU A 146 -3.12 10.49 -23.71
CA LEU A 146 -3.10 9.27 -22.92
C LEU A 146 -3.83 8.16 -23.67
N GLN A 147 -3.12 7.08 -23.97
CA GLN A 147 -3.67 5.86 -24.55
C GLN A 147 -3.49 4.72 -23.54
N GLY A 148 -4.58 4.21 -22.97
CA GLY A 148 -4.58 3.00 -22.16
C GLY A 148 -5.12 1.85 -22.98
N LEU A 149 -4.39 0.73 -23.01
CA LEU A 149 -4.77 -0.48 -23.70
C LEU A 149 -4.77 -1.65 -22.72
N ALA A 150 -5.67 -2.60 -22.94
CA ALA A 150 -5.69 -3.88 -22.26
C ALA A 150 -5.11 -4.94 -23.17
N VAL A 151 -4.11 -5.67 -22.67
CA VAL A 151 -3.66 -6.92 -23.27
C VAL A 151 -4.68 -7.99 -22.91
N VAL A 152 -5.29 -8.57 -23.93
CA VAL A 152 -6.34 -9.58 -23.83
C VAL A 152 -5.95 -10.79 -24.64
N ASP A 153 -6.03 -11.96 -24.02
CA ASP A 153 -5.72 -13.24 -24.65
C ASP A 153 -7.02 -14.03 -24.87
N ASN A 154 -7.38 -14.28 -26.14
CA ASN A 154 -8.49 -15.18 -26.44
C ASN A 154 -8.00 -16.63 -26.30
N ARG A 155 -7.99 -17.12 -25.06
CA ARG A 155 -7.79 -18.54 -24.77
C ARG A 155 -9.10 -19.33 -24.77
N THR A 156 -10.21 -18.78 -25.24
CA THR A 156 -11.48 -19.53 -25.28
C THR A 156 -11.40 -20.65 -26.32
N GLY A 157 -12.37 -21.55 -26.36
CA GLY A 157 -12.39 -22.64 -27.35
C GLY A 157 -12.86 -22.22 -28.76
N GLU A 158 -13.07 -20.93 -29.03
CA GLU A 158 -13.60 -20.40 -30.28
C GLU A 158 -13.05 -19.00 -30.64
N ASP A 159 -13.31 -18.59 -31.87
CA ASP A 159 -13.09 -17.22 -32.33
C ASP A 159 -14.16 -16.27 -31.74
N TRP A 160 -13.74 -15.06 -31.38
CA TRP A 160 -14.63 -13.98 -31.02
C TRP A 160 -14.96 -13.16 -32.26
N HIS A 161 -16.25 -12.91 -32.48
CA HIS A 161 -16.74 -12.07 -33.56
C HIS A 161 -17.72 -11.04 -33.00
N ASP A 162 -17.34 -9.77 -33.08
CA ASP A 162 -18.20 -8.64 -32.70
C ASP A 162 -18.73 -8.72 -31.24
N VAL A 163 -17.85 -9.13 -30.33
CA VAL A 163 -18.15 -9.34 -28.91
C VAL A 163 -18.06 -8.03 -28.13
N SER A 164 -19.01 -7.79 -27.22
CA SER A 164 -18.88 -6.73 -26.21
C SER A 164 -17.93 -7.21 -25.11
N LEU A 165 -16.78 -6.54 -24.96
CA LEU A 165 -15.77 -6.90 -23.97
C LEU A 165 -15.84 -5.96 -22.77
N GLY A 166 -16.11 -6.51 -21.58
CA GLY A 166 -15.95 -5.84 -20.30
C GLY A 166 -14.63 -6.22 -19.65
N LEU A 167 -13.94 -5.26 -19.06
CA LEU A 167 -12.69 -5.46 -18.34
C LEU A 167 -12.90 -5.01 -16.91
N SER A 168 -12.90 -5.99 -15.99
CA SER A 168 -13.17 -5.75 -14.58
C SER A 168 -11.90 -5.89 -13.75
N THR A 169 -11.79 -5.01 -12.77
CA THR A 169 -10.77 -5.05 -11.71
C THR A 169 -11.30 -5.69 -10.43
N GLU A 170 -12.58 -6.05 -10.41
CA GLU A 170 -13.15 -6.85 -9.35
C GLU A 170 -12.48 -8.22 -9.29
N VAL A 171 -12.44 -8.78 -8.08
CA VAL A 171 -11.92 -10.12 -7.84
C VAL A 171 -13.07 -10.94 -7.28
N PRO A 172 -13.98 -11.46 -8.12
CA PRO A 172 -15.02 -12.36 -7.64
C PRO A 172 -14.41 -13.59 -6.98
N LEU A 173 -15.05 -14.08 -5.91
CA LEU A 173 -14.68 -15.33 -5.28
C LEU A 173 -14.94 -16.49 -6.24
N SER A 174 -13.89 -17.22 -6.62
CA SER A 174 -14.00 -18.47 -7.37
C SER A 174 -13.01 -19.49 -6.82
N PHE A 175 -13.40 -20.75 -6.81
CA PHE A 175 -12.61 -21.88 -6.38
C PHE A 175 -12.86 -23.07 -7.29
N ARG A 176 -11.84 -23.90 -7.49
CA ARG A 176 -12.01 -25.18 -8.18
C ARG A 176 -12.74 -26.15 -7.27
N TYR A 177 -13.76 -26.82 -7.80
CA TYR A 177 -14.50 -27.85 -7.09
C TYR A 177 -14.76 -29.00 -8.05
N ASP A 178 -14.33 -30.19 -7.68
CA ASP A 178 -14.49 -31.37 -8.52
C ASP A 178 -15.97 -31.82 -8.54
N LEU A 179 -16.70 -31.37 -9.57
CA LEU A 179 -18.10 -31.72 -9.86
C LEU A 179 -18.18 -32.82 -10.93
N ALA A 180 -17.23 -32.83 -11.86
CA ALA A 180 -17.26 -33.71 -13.02
C ALA A 180 -16.70 -35.12 -12.73
N ALA A 181 -15.76 -35.29 -11.81
CA ALA A 181 -15.19 -36.60 -11.56
C ALA A 181 -16.19 -37.51 -10.81
N PRO A 182 -16.36 -38.77 -11.26
CA PRO A 182 -17.15 -39.74 -10.52
C PRO A 182 -16.54 -40.01 -9.15
N ARG A 183 -17.30 -39.79 -8.08
CA ARG A 183 -16.90 -40.21 -6.73
C ARG A 183 -17.26 -41.68 -6.53
N VAL A 184 -16.25 -42.53 -6.39
CA VAL A 184 -16.44 -43.94 -6.03
C VAL A 184 -16.34 -44.06 -4.51
N GLY A 185 -17.47 -44.31 -3.85
CA GLY A 185 -17.47 -44.62 -2.42
C GLY A 185 -16.72 -45.93 -2.15
N ARG A 186 -15.83 -45.94 -1.16
CA ARG A 186 -15.24 -47.20 -0.66
C ARG A 186 -16.37 -48.05 -0.10
N ARG A 187 -16.57 -49.23 -0.70
CA ARG A 187 -17.51 -50.23 -0.18
C ARG A 187 -16.74 -51.22 0.69
N PRO A 188 -17.21 -51.52 1.91
CA PRO A 188 -16.61 -52.57 2.71
C PRO A 188 -16.66 -53.89 1.96
N ARG A 189 -15.53 -54.59 1.87
CA ARG A 189 -15.47 -55.93 1.31
C ARG A 189 -15.71 -56.93 2.43
N PHE A 190 -16.53 -57.92 2.16
CA PHE A 190 -16.72 -59.07 3.03
C PHE A 190 -16.11 -60.30 2.35
N SER A 191 -15.45 -61.15 3.11
CA SER A 191 -15.00 -62.45 2.65
C SER A 191 -16.21 -63.38 2.50
N SER A 192 -16.01 -64.51 1.81
CA SER A 192 -17.07 -65.49 1.55
C SER A 192 -17.66 -66.11 2.83
N ASP A 193 -16.98 -66.01 3.96
CA ASP A 193 -17.44 -66.42 5.29
C ASP A 193 -18.13 -65.28 6.08
N GLY A 194 -18.42 -64.15 5.44
CA GLY A 194 -19.17 -63.04 6.03
C GLY A 194 -18.37 -62.13 6.96
N ARG A 195 -17.03 -62.25 6.99
CA ARG A 195 -16.17 -61.37 7.79
C ARG A 195 -15.77 -60.13 7.00
N LEU A 196 -15.69 -58.98 7.66
CA LEU A 196 -15.19 -57.75 7.04
C LEU A 196 -13.71 -57.96 6.68
N VAL A 197 -13.37 -57.88 5.40
CA VAL A 197 -11.99 -57.88 4.93
C VAL A 197 -11.42 -56.50 5.23
N ARG A 198 -10.64 -56.42 6.30
CA ARG A 198 -9.81 -55.25 6.57
C ARG A 198 -8.64 -55.32 5.61
N GLU A 199 -8.68 -54.52 4.55
CA GLU A 199 -7.51 -54.31 3.71
C GLU A 199 -6.42 -53.70 4.60
N GLU A 200 -5.33 -54.42 4.81
CA GLU A 200 -4.09 -53.82 5.29
C GLU A 200 -3.56 -52.96 4.14
N GLU A 201 -3.73 -51.65 4.25
CA GLU A 201 -3.18 -50.69 3.29
C GLU A 201 -1.66 -50.86 3.27
N THR A 202 -1.13 -51.47 2.21
CA THR A 202 0.30 -51.40 1.91
C THR A 202 0.56 -49.96 1.46
N GLU A 203 1.07 -49.14 2.39
CA GLU A 203 1.52 -47.77 2.13
C GLU A 203 2.67 -47.78 1.12
N LEU A 204 2.36 -47.59 -0.17
CA LEU A 204 3.32 -47.13 -1.15
C LEU A 204 3.22 -45.60 -1.22
N ASN A 205 4.24 -44.96 -0.64
CA ASN A 205 4.51 -43.51 -0.57
C ASN A 205 3.59 -42.73 0.38
N GLY A 206 4.14 -42.45 1.57
CA GLY A 206 3.52 -41.69 2.64
C GLY A 206 3.07 -40.28 2.22
N ALA A 207 1.78 -40.17 1.92
CA ALA A 207 1.03 -38.95 2.08
C ALA A 207 -0.40 -39.34 2.46
N ARG A 208 -0.69 -39.35 3.76
CA ARG A 208 -2.06 -39.28 4.26
C ARG A 208 -2.61 -37.91 3.87
N ALA A 209 -3.19 -37.80 2.68
CA ALA A 209 -4.08 -36.69 2.38
C ALA A 209 -5.35 -36.92 3.23
N HIS A 210 -5.35 -36.36 4.44
CA HIS A 210 -6.61 -35.99 5.07
C HIS A 210 -7.34 -35.10 4.06
N VAL A 211 -8.32 -35.65 3.35
CA VAL A 211 -9.38 -34.82 2.77
C VAL A 211 -10.18 -34.34 3.96
N SER A 212 -9.65 -33.32 4.64
CA SER A 212 -10.42 -32.54 5.59
C SER A 212 -11.63 -32.03 4.83
N ASN A 213 -12.82 -32.17 5.40
CA ASN A 213 -13.97 -31.45 4.91
C ASN A 213 -13.66 -29.97 5.15
N VAL A 214 -13.10 -29.29 4.13
CA VAL A 214 -12.81 -27.87 4.22
C VAL A 214 -14.12 -27.17 4.53
N LEU A 215 -14.24 -26.62 5.74
CA LEU A 215 -15.42 -25.89 6.16
C LEU A 215 -15.53 -24.65 5.25
N PRO A 216 -16.75 -24.18 4.89
CA PRO A 216 -16.89 -22.92 4.13
C PRO A 216 -16.15 -21.73 4.76
N SER A 217 -15.98 -21.73 6.09
CA SER A 217 -15.15 -20.76 6.83
C SER A 217 -13.66 -20.82 6.47
N GLU A 218 -13.11 -22.00 6.17
CA GLU A 218 -11.70 -22.19 5.78
C GLU A 218 -11.44 -21.69 4.35
N VAL A 219 -12.39 -21.86 3.42
CA VAL A 219 -12.30 -21.26 2.07
C VAL A 219 -12.32 -19.73 2.16
N ASN A 220 -13.24 -19.17 2.95
CA ASN A 220 -13.33 -17.73 3.18
C ASN A 220 -12.07 -17.18 3.88
N ALA A 221 -11.48 -17.93 4.83
CA ALA A 221 -10.24 -17.56 5.50
C ALA A 221 -9.01 -17.62 4.57
N ALA A 222 -8.88 -18.67 3.76
CA ALA A 222 -7.84 -18.79 2.74
C ALA A 222 -7.92 -17.65 1.72
N TYR A 223 -9.14 -17.26 1.34
CA TYR A 223 -9.39 -16.13 0.45
C TYR A 223 -8.99 -14.79 1.09
N ALA A 224 -9.34 -14.57 2.36
CA ALA A 224 -8.92 -13.39 3.11
C ALA A 224 -7.38 -13.30 3.24
N MET A 225 -6.69 -14.45 3.31
CA MET A 225 -5.22 -14.51 3.30
C MET A 225 -4.63 -14.22 1.91
N ALA A 226 -5.16 -14.81 0.84
CA ALA A 226 -4.69 -14.56 -0.52
C ALA A 226 -4.89 -13.11 -0.98
N GLN A 227 -5.97 -12.45 -0.53
CA GLN A 227 -6.18 -11.01 -0.78
C GLN A 227 -5.15 -10.10 -0.09
N ARG A 228 -4.51 -10.55 1.00
CA ARG A 228 -3.45 -9.79 1.69
C ARG A 228 -2.12 -9.79 0.93
N GLU A 229 -1.87 -10.82 0.11
CA GLU A 229 -0.60 -11.02 -0.62
C GLU A 229 -0.59 -10.37 -2.01
N MET A 230 -1.73 -9.90 -2.52
CA MET A 230 -1.78 -9.05 -3.72
C MET A 230 -1.38 -7.60 -3.40
N PRO A 231 -0.67 -6.88 -4.30
CA PRO A 231 -0.41 -5.46 -4.12
C PRO A 231 -1.74 -4.72 -3.96
N GLN A 232 -1.91 -4.12 -2.78
CA GLN A 232 -3.09 -3.47 -2.24
C GLN A 232 -3.94 -2.75 -3.31
N LEU A 233 -4.97 -3.43 -3.81
CA LEU A 233 -6.00 -2.90 -4.72
C LEU A 233 -7.42 -3.15 -4.20
N SER A 234 -7.59 -3.49 -2.91
CA SER A 234 -8.92 -3.68 -2.30
C SER A 234 -8.97 -3.16 -0.87
N THR A 235 -9.88 -2.21 -0.61
CA THR A 235 -10.15 -1.60 0.70
C THR A 235 -11.26 -2.32 1.49
N ARG A 236 -11.72 -3.51 1.08
CA ARG A 236 -12.91 -4.13 1.71
C ARG A 236 -12.66 -4.92 3.00
N ALA A 237 -11.43 -5.04 3.50
CA ALA A 237 -11.18 -5.76 4.76
C ALA A 237 -10.11 -5.05 5.60
N GLY A 238 -10.48 -3.91 6.19
CA GLY A 238 -9.58 -3.09 6.97
C GLY A 238 -10.23 -2.42 8.17
N ARG A 239 -11.09 -3.12 8.92
CA ARG A 239 -11.31 -2.77 10.33
C ARG A 239 -10.57 -3.79 11.19
N ARG A 240 -9.40 -3.37 11.66
CA ARG A 240 -8.64 -4.02 12.72
C ARG A 240 -9.49 -3.90 14.00
N LEU A 241 -10.16 -4.99 14.37
CA LEU A 241 -10.64 -5.18 15.74
C LEU A 241 -9.48 -5.80 16.51
N GLU A 242 -8.73 -4.97 17.21
CA GLU A 242 -7.92 -5.41 18.35
C GLU A 242 -8.88 -5.60 19.54
N ASP A 243 -8.74 -6.76 20.20
CA ASP A 243 -9.27 -7.16 21.50
C ASP A 243 -10.70 -6.73 21.89
N GLU A 244 -11.62 -7.71 21.88
CA GLU A 244 -12.53 -7.92 23.02
C GLU A 244 -13.08 -9.35 23.00
N SER A 245 -12.88 -10.03 24.12
CA SER A 245 -13.46 -11.31 24.51
C SER A 245 -14.99 -11.27 24.59
N ALA A 246 -15.69 -12.30 24.11
CA ALA A 246 -16.80 -12.97 24.81
C ALA A 246 -17.44 -14.05 23.94
N ASP A 247 -17.75 -15.18 24.57
CA ASP A 247 -18.68 -16.20 24.09
C ASP A 247 -20.04 -15.55 23.74
N GLU A 248 -20.48 -15.67 22.49
CA GLU A 248 -21.89 -15.52 22.15
C GLU A 248 -22.24 -16.37 20.92
N GLU A 249 -23.11 -17.35 21.14
CA GLU A 249 -23.63 -18.28 20.15
C GLU A 249 -24.61 -17.54 19.22
N PRO A 250 -24.50 -17.63 17.89
CA PRO A 250 -25.38 -16.86 17.00
C PRO A 250 -26.79 -17.45 16.98
N ALA A 251 -27.77 -16.64 17.36
CA ALA A 251 -29.19 -16.94 17.19
C ALA A 251 -29.55 -17.10 15.70
N ALA A 252 -30.35 -18.12 15.39
CA ALA A 252 -30.84 -18.40 14.04
C ALA A 252 -31.78 -17.29 13.53
N PRO A 253 -31.69 -16.88 12.25
CA PRO A 253 -32.63 -15.91 11.68
C PRO A 253 -34.00 -16.56 11.40
N GLU A 254 -35.07 -15.81 11.69
CA GLU A 254 -36.45 -16.17 11.37
C GLU A 254 -36.71 -16.14 9.84
N PRO A 255 -37.62 -17.00 9.33
CA PRO A 255 -37.91 -17.08 7.90
C PRO A 255 -38.76 -15.91 7.40
N ALA A 256 -38.25 -15.20 6.40
CA ALA A 256 -39.03 -14.22 5.63
C ALA A 256 -40.07 -14.92 4.74
N SER A 257 -41.28 -14.33 4.67
CA SER A 257 -42.37 -14.79 3.81
C SER A 257 -42.10 -14.50 2.32
N PRO A 258 -42.54 -15.36 1.38
CA PRO A 258 -42.26 -15.21 -0.04
C PRO A 258 -43.31 -14.33 -0.73
N GLY A 259 -42.87 -13.31 -1.46
CA GLY A 259 -43.77 -12.44 -2.23
C GLY A 259 -43.03 -11.46 -3.13
N GLY A 260 -42.32 -11.98 -4.14
CA GLY A 260 -41.69 -11.20 -5.21
C GLY A 260 -41.63 -12.04 -6.49
N ALA A 261 -41.94 -11.42 -7.63
CA ALA A 261 -41.87 -11.99 -8.98
C ALA A 261 -40.48 -12.59 -9.28
N PRO A 262 -40.33 -13.52 -10.25
CA PRO A 262 -39.06 -14.24 -10.44
C PRO A 262 -37.94 -13.26 -10.79
N GLU A 263 -37.04 -13.05 -9.84
CA GLU A 263 -35.78 -12.36 -10.05
C GLU A 263 -34.93 -13.17 -11.05
N ASP A 264 -34.28 -12.45 -11.97
CA ASP A 264 -33.31 -12.99 -12.91
C ASP A 264 -32.21 -13.79 -12.16
N PRO A 265 -31.81 -14.98 -12.62
CA PRO A 265 -30.85 -15.82 -11.92
C PRO A 265 -29.45 -15.16 -11.75
N VAL A 266 -29.18 -14.68 -10.52
CA VAL A 266 -27.94 -14.66 -9.70
C VAL A 266 -26.56 -14.31 -10.33
N LEU A 267 -26.44 -13.98 -11.62
CA LEU A 267 -25.18 -13.54 -12.25
C LEU A 267 -25.31 -12.19 -12.97
N LEU A 268 -26.02 -11.24 -12.35
CA LEU A 268 -25.99 -9.85 -12.79
C LEU A 268 -24.80 -9.16 -12.15
N PHE A 269 -23.70 -9.03 -12.91
CA PHE A 269 -22.67 -8.05 -12.64
C PHE A 269 -23.23 -6.69 -13.10
N GLU A 270 -24.03 -6.06 -12.23
CA GLU A 270 -24.53 -4.72 -12.48
C GLU A 270 -23.36 -3.75 -12.59
N ARG A 271 -23.53 -2.73 -13.45
CA ARG A 271 -22.62 -1.59 -13.50
C ARG A 271 -22.74 -0.89 -12.15
N GLY A 272 -21.84 -1.21 -11.22
CA GLY A 272 -21.77 -0.52 -9.94
C GLY A 272 -21.69 0.98 -10.19
N GLU A 273 -22.64 1.74 -9.64
CA GLU A 273 -22.46 3.17 -9.48
C GLU A 273 -21.16 3.36 -8.70
N ASN A 274 -20.21 4.07 -9.32
CA ASN A 274 -18.85 4.27 -8.86
C ASN A 274 -18.77 4.50 -7.34
N GLY A 275 -18.48 3.42 -6.60
CA GLY A 275 -18.47 3.41 -5.14
C GLY A 275 -17.55 2.30 -4.65
N ASP A 276 -16.35 2.69 -4.23
CA ASP A 276 -15.38 2.00 -3.36
C ASP A 276 -15.08 0.49 -3.54
N GLY A 277 -15.47 -0.14 -4.66
CA GLY A 277 -15.19 -1.55 -4.91
C GLY A 277 -15.14 -1.89 -6.39
N GLY A 278 -13.93 -2.08 -6.93
CA GLY A 278 -13.70 -2.47 -8.33
C GLY A 278 -14.33 -1.53 -9.36
N PHE A 279 -13.99 -1.73 -10.63
CA PHE A 279 -14.69 -1.04 -11.70
C PHE A 279 -14.69 -1.90 -12.95
N LEU A 280 -15.78 -1.81 -13.70
CA LEU A 280 -15.98 -2.46 -14.99
C LEU A 280 -15.84 -1.40 -16.09
N VAL A 281 -14.86 -1.58 -16.97
CA VAL A 281 -14.73 -0.79 -18.20
C VAL A 281 -15.19 -1.61 -19.37
N ASP A 282 -16.28 -1.18 -20.01
CA ASP A 282 -16.69 -1.73 -21.29
C ASP A 282 -15.78 -1.19 -22.39
N SER A 283 -15.36 -2.05 -23.32
CA SER A 283 -14.61 -1.64 -24.50
C SER A 283 -15.45 -0.68 -25.34
N ALA A 284 -14.84 0.40 -25.82
CA ALA A 284 -15.54 1.41 -26.62
C ALA A 284 -16.05 0.85 -27.96
N ALA A 285 -15.38 -0.16 -28.49
CA ALA A 285 -15.75 -0.87 -29.71
C ALA A 285 -15.96 -2.36 -29.44
N ARG A 286 -16.71 -3.01 -30.33
CA ARG A 286 -16.83 -4.46 -30.38
C ARG A 286 -15.49 -5.08 -30.72
N VAL A 287 -15.19 -6.24 -30.15
CA VAL A 287 -13.89 -6.91 -30.27
C VAL A 287 -14.06 -8.23 -31.03
N SER A 288 -13.17 -8.45 -32.00
CA SER A 288 -13.01 -9.73 -32.69
C SER A 288 -11.57 -10.20 -32.50
N LEU A 289 -11.41 -11.44 -32.01
CA LEU A 289 -10.11 -12.05 -31.72
C LEU A 289 -10.20 -13.54 -32.06
N GLY A 290 -9.29 -14.04 -32.88
CA GLY A 290 -9.21 -15.45 -33.22
C GLY A 290 -8.81 -16.32 -32.03
N LEU A 291 -9.06 -17.62 -32.15
CA LEU A 291 -8.67 -18.63 -31.19
C LEU A 291 -7.15 -18.60 -30.95
N GLY A 292 -6.75 -18.38 -29.70
CA GLY A 292 -5.35 -18.31 -29.28
C GLY A 292 -4.65 -16.98 -29.62
N GLU A 293 -5.36 -16.01 -30.21
CA GLU A 293 -4.81 -14.69 -30.49
C GLU A 293 -4.77 -13.81 -29.24
N SER A 294 -3.76 -12.94 -29.19
CA SER A 294 -3.63 -11.88 -28.20
C SER A 294 -3.83 -10.53 -28.88
N GLY A 295 -4.63 -9.65 -28.27
CA GLY A 295 -4.95 -8.34 -28.80
C GLY A 295 -4.75 -7.22 -27.79
N LEU A 296 -4.54 -6.01 -28.31
CA LEU A 296 -4.59 -4.77 -27.53
C LEU A 296 -5.95 -4.11 -27.72
N VAL A 297 -6.75 -4.08 -26.66
CA VAL A 297 -8.07 -3.45 -26.67
C VAL A 297 -7.99 -2.06 -26.05
N PRO A 298 -8.40 -0.99 -26.73
CA PRO A 298 -8.34 0.37 -26.17
C PRO A 298 -9.32 0.52 -25.00
N LEU A 299 -8.80 0.96 -23.86
CA LEU A 299 -9.55 1.35 -22.65
C LEU A 299 -9.84 2.85 -22.64
N VAL A 300 -8.83 3.65 -22.99
CA VAL A 300 -8.89 5.11 -23.04
C VAL A 300 -7.98 5.62 -24.15
N ASP A 301 -8.46 6.58 -24.93
CA ASP A 301 -7.64 7.35 -25.86
C ASP A 301 -8.15 8.79 -25.86
N ARG A 302 -7.49 9.65 -25.08
CA ARG A 302 -7.92 11.05 -24.89
C ARG A 302 -6.74 11.99 -24.78
N GLU A 303 -6.96 13.23 -25.21
CA GLU A 303 -6.04 14.33 -24.95
C GLU A 303 -6.42 15.04 -23.65
N VAL A 304 -5.46 15.15 -22.73
CA VAL A 304 -5.65 15.71 -21.39
C VAL A 304 -4.66 16.85 -21.13
N PRO A 305 -4.96 17.78 -20.22
CA PRO A 305 -3.96 18.71 -19.72
C PRO A 305 -2.76 17.94 -19.16
N GLY A 306 -1.56 18.31 -19.59
CA GLY A 306 -0.35 17.68 -19.09
C GLY A 306 0.92 18.28 -19.68
N GLU A 307 2.01 18.22 -18.94
CA GLU A 307 3.28 18.82 -19.34
C GLU A 307 4.47 17.93 -18.97
N THR A 308 5.56 18.09 -19.69
CA THR A 308 6.85 17.49 -19.31
C THR A 308 7.47 18.32 -18.20
N VAL A 309 7.83 17.66 -17.10
CA VAL A 309 8.33 18.29 -15.88
C VAL A 309 9.59 17.59 -15.39
N LEU A 310 10.31 18.25 -14.48
CA LEU A 310 11.28 17.60 -13.62
C LEU A 310 10.62 17.22 -12.31
N PHE A 311 10.89 16.02 -11.82
CA PHE A 311 10.26 15.40 -10.67
C PHE A 311 11.34 14.89 -9.72
N TYR A 312 11.48 15.53 -8.55
CA TYR A 312 12.40 15.10 -7.52
C TYR A 312 11.64 14.43 -6.37
N ARG A 313 11.82 13.11 -6.26
CA ARG A 313 11.40 12.31 -5.12
C ARG A 313 12.52 11.34 -4.77
N PRO A 314 13.28 11.58 -3.69
CA PRO A 314 14.37 10.70 -3.30
C PRO A 314 13.80 9.32 -2.94
N VAL A 315 14.31 8.27 -3.60
CA VAL A 315 13.93 6.87 -3.32
C VAL A 315 15.06 6.21 -2.51
N PRO A 316 14.77 5.57 -1.37
CA PRO A 316 15.76 4.82 -0.62
C PRO A 316 16.47 3.78 -1.51
N GLY A 317 17.80 3.81 -1.60
CA GLY A 317 18.61 2.85 -2.36
C GLY A 317 19.05 3.27 -3.77
N GLY A 318 18.52 4.36 -4.33
CA GLY A 318 18.97 4.92 -5.62
C GLY A 318 19.96 6.07 -5.42
N ALA A 319 21.27 5.81 -5.39
CA ALA A 319 22.27 6.85 -5.09
C ALA A 319 22.14 8.12 -5.97
N LEU A 320 21.85 7.94 -7.26
CA LEU A 320 21.70 9.07 -8.19
C LEU A 320 20.35 9.82 -8.04
N SER A 321 19.28 9.16 -7.60
CA SER A 321 17.97 9.80 -7.41
C SER A 321 17.86 10.58 -6.11
N GLN A 322 18.86 10.44 -5.23
CA GLN A 322 19.03 11.30 -4.06
C GLN A 322 19.50 12.70 -4.46
N GLU A 323 20.23 12.84 -5.55
CA GLU A 323 20.80 14.11 -5.98
C GLU A 323 20.13 14.68 -7.22
N HIS A 324 19.63 13.84 -8.14
CA HIS A 324 19.13 14.28 -9.44
C HIS A 324 17.62 14.01 -9.58
N PRO A 325 16.84 14.96 -10.13
CA PRO A 325 15.44 14.73 -10.44
C PRO A 325 15.29 13.83 -11.66
N TYR A 326 14.11 13.23 -11.80
CA TYR A 326 13.68 12.55 -13.00
C TYR A 326 12.98 13.52 -13.97
N ARG A 327 13.12 13.29 -15.26
CA ARG A 327 12.16 13.77 -16.26
C ARG A 327 10.89 12.95 -16.13
N ALA A 328 9.75 13.62 -16.06
CA ALA A 328 8.46 13.00 -15.94
C ALA A 328 7.42 13.68 -16.83
N VAL A 329 6.33 12.98 -17.13
CA VAL A 329 5.11 13.60 -17.65
C VAL A 329 4.12 13.74 -16.51
N LEU A 330 3.63 14.96 -16.30
CA LEU A 330 2.57 15.29 -15.37
C LEU A 330 1.25 15.36 -16.13
N PHE A 331 0.23 14.64 -15.70
CA PHE A 331 -1.13 14.74 -16.22
C PHE A 331 -2.16 14.39 -15.15
N GLU A 332 -3.42 14.76 -15.41
CA GLU A 332 -4.55 14.39 -14.56
C GLU A 332 -5.29 13.19 -15.16
N ASN A 333 -5.73 12.26 -14.31
CA ASN A 333 -6.55 11.12 -14.73
C ASN A 333 -7.90 11.60 -15.32
N PRO A 334 -8.18 11.34 -16.62
CA PRO A 334 -9.40 11.81 -17.28
C PRO A 334 -10.62 10.90 -17.11
N LEU A 335 -10.46 9.75 -16.43
CA LEU A 335 -11.53 8.79 -16.23
C LEU A 335 -12.24 9.07 -14.91
N ALA A 336 -13.54 8.79 -14.88
CA ALA A 336 -14.34 8.72 -13.65
C ALA A 336 -14.11 7.41 -12.87
N ALA A 337 -12.87 6.90 -12.95
CA ALA A 337 -12.42 5.63 -12.41
C ALA A 337 -10.89 5.68 -12.27
N PRO A 338 -10.29 4.90 -11.34
CA PRO A 338 -8.85 4.88 -11.19
C PRO A 338 -8.15 4.24 -12.40
N LEU A 339 -7.06 4.86 -12.89
CA LEU A 339 -6.15 4.20 -13.83
C LEU A 339 -5.31 3.20 -13.06
N LEU A 340 -5.30 1.96 -13.51
CA LEU A 340 -4.52 0.90 -12.86
C LEU A 340 -3.02 1.11 -13.02
N GLY A 341 -2.26 0.60 -12.06
CA GLY A 341 -0.81 0.52 -12.21
C GLY A 341 -0.40 -0.33 -13.41
N GLY A 342 0.66 0.08 -14.09
CA GLY A 342 1.14 -0.59 -15.28
C GLY A 342 2.32 0.11 -15.94
N PRO A 343 2.94 -0.54 -16.95
CA PRO A 343 3.98 0.08 -17.75
C PRO A 343 3.41 1.23 -18.59
N VAL A 344 4.21 2.29 -18.74
CA VAL A 344 3.89 3.47 -19.54
C VAL A 344 5.05 3.75 -20.48
N SER A 345 4.80 3.79 -21.78
CA SER A 345 5.80 4.26 -22.75
C SER A 345 5.57 5.73 -23.07
N ILE A 346 6.63 6.55 -22.98
CA ILE A 346 6.57 8.00 -23.17
C ILE A 346 7.14 8.35 -24.55
N HIS A 347 6.39 9.14 -25.31
CA HIS A 347 6.79 9.66 -26.60
C HIS A 347 6.65 11.18 -26.66
N ALA A 348 7.47 11.85 -27.46
CA ALA A 348 7.28 13.25 -27.82
C ALA A 348 7.79 13.50 -29.24
N ARG A 349 7.09 14.36 -30.00
CA ARG A 349 7.47 14.73 -31.38
C ARG A 349 7.80 13.53 -32.27
N GLY A 350 6.98 12.47 -32.18
CA GLY A 350 7.14 11.24 -32.96
C GLY A 350 8.32 10.34 -32.52
N ARG A 351 8.99 10.64 -31.41
CA ARG A 351 10.13 9.86 -30.89
C ARG A 351 9.81 9.24 -29.54
N PHE A 352 10.38 8.06 -29.30
CA PHE A 352 10.41 7.43 -27.98
C PHE A 352 11.37 8.19 -27.04
N LEU A 353 10.93 8.47 -25.81
CA LEU A 353 11.72 9.16 -24.79
C LEU A 353 12.20 8.24 -23.68
N GLY A 354 11.43 7.20 -23.36
CA GLY A 354 11.71 6.27 -22.27
C GLY A 354 10.46 5.53 -21.81
N ASP A 355 10.67 4.58 -20.90
CA ASP A 355 9.60 3.85 -20.22
C ASP A 355 9.54 4.26 -18.75
N GLY A 356 8.32 4.27 -18.22
CA GLY A 356 8.03 4.43 -16.80
C GLY A 356 7.08 3.34 -16.32
N VAL A 357 6.94 3.23 -15.01
CA VAL A 357 5.91 2.40 -14.38
C VAL A 357 5.13 3.31 -13.45
N THR A 358 3.81 3.27 -13.56
CA THR A 358 2.92 3.99 -12.65
C THR A 358 2.26 3.03 -11.68
N GLY A 359 2.04 3.49 -10.44
CA GLY A 359 1.03 2.90 -9.56
C GLY A 359 -0.38 3.28 -10.00
N THR A 360 -1.37 2.85 -9.24
CA THR A 360 -2.76 3.24 -9.46
C THR A 360 -2.93 4.76 -9.28
N ILE A 361 -3.61 5.39 -10.23
CA ILE A 361 -3.90 6.83 -10.22
C ILE A 361 -5.40 7.01 -9.98
N PRO A 362 -5.82 7.50 -8.80
CA PRO A 362 -7.23 7.76 -8.52
C PRO A 362 -7.89 8.72 -9.53
N GLU A 363 -9.22 8.69 -9.60
CA GLU A 363 -10.02 9.63 -10.41
C GLU A 363 -9.66 11.08 -10.11
N GLY A 364 -9.51 11.92 -11.16
CA GLY A 364 -9.25 13.35 -11.04
C GLY A 364 -7.93 13.74 -10.35
N THR A 365 -7.04 12.77 -10.09
CA THR A 365 -5.76 13.04 -9.44
C THR A 365 -4.62 13.20 -10.45
N HIS A 366 -3.61 13.94 -10.03
CA HIS A 366 -2.40 14.16 -10.80
C HIS A 366 -1.44 12.98 -10.67
N ALA A 367 -0.85 12.56 -11.79
CA ALA A 367 0.16 11.52 -11.85
C ALA A 367 1.48 12.06 -12.42
N PHE A 368 2.59 11.63 -11.82
CA PHE A 368 3.93 11.85 -12.34
C PHE A 368 4.47 10.54 -12.87
N VAL A 369 4.68 10.44 -14.18
CA VAL A 369 5.30 9.27 -14.80
C VAL A 369 6.74 9.60 -15.17
N ALA A 370 7.66 9.20 -14.29
CA ALA A 370 9.10 9.35 -14.50
C ALA A 370 9.60 8.38 -15.58
N TYR A 371 10.46 8.85 -16.48
CA TYR A 371 10.96 8.07 -17.62
C TYR A 371 12.47 8.19 -17.88
N ALA A 372 13.14 9.20 -17.32
CA ALA A 372 14.59 9.37 -17.44
C ALA A 372 15.14 10.16 -16.26
N LEU A 373 16.42 9.99 -15.92
CA LEU A 373 17.10 10.84 -14.95
C LEU A 373 17.62 12.13 -15.63
N GLU A 374 17.59 13.27 -14.94
CA GLU A 374 18.14 14.53 -15.43
C GLU A 374 19.42 14.91 -14.68
N PRO A 375 20.62 14.53 -15.18
CA PRO A 375 21.87 14.74 -14.47
C PRO A 375 22.34 16.20 -14.47
N SER A 376 21.79 17.06 -15.35
CA SER A 376 22.19 18.47 -15.40
C SER A 376 21.57 19.31 -14.28
N VAL A 377 20.66 18.74 -13.49
CA VAL A 377 20.00 19.37 -12.34
C VAL A 377 20.34 18.57 -11.08
N SER A 378 20.75 19.25 -10.02
CA SER A 378 20.99 18.66 -8.71
C SER A 378 20.10 19.34 -7.67
N VAL A 379 19.54 18.54 -6.77
CA VAL A 379 18.70 18.99 -5.66
C VAL A 379 19.35 18.54 -4.36
N ARG A 380 19.57 19.48 -3.45
CA ARG A 380 19.95 19.20 -2.06
C ARG A 380 18.78 19.53 -1.15
N SER A 381 18.45 18.62 -0.25
CA SER A 381 17.43 18.81 0.77
C SER A 381 18.09 18.86 2.13
N SER A 382 17.82 19.90 2.91
CA SER A 382 18.13 19.96 4.33
C SER A 382 16.85 20.15 5.14
N GLN A 383 16.85 19.55 6.33
CA GLN A 383 15.76 19.70 7.29
C GLN A 383 16.33 20.26 8.58
N GLU A 384 15.68 21.29 9.09
CA GLU A 384 16.00 21.91 10.36
C GLU A 384 14.73 21.95 11.20
N ARG A 385 14.79 21.40 12.41
CA ARG A 385 13.72 21.49 13.38
C ARG A 385 14.07 22.61 14.36
N VAL A 386 13.27 23.66 14.34
CA VAL A 386 13.37 24.79 15.27
C VAL A 386 12.21 24.68 16.25
N GLU A 387 12.52 24.65 17.54
CA GLU A 387 11.50 24.80 18.58
C GLU A 387 11.33 26.29 18.82
N ASP A 388 10.30 26.84 18.18
CA ASP A 388 10.25 28.26 17.83
C ASP A 388 9.70 29.11 18.98
N GLU A 389 8.93 28.54 19.93
CA GLU A 389 8.38 29.31 21.06
C GLU A 389 7.55 28.47 22.04
N ILE A 390 7.73 28.72 23.34
CA ILE A 390 6.74 28.39 24.38
C ILE A 390 5.70 29.52 24.40
N ARG A 391 4.50 29.32 23.83
CA ARG A 391 3.53 30.42 23.66
C ARG A 391 2.53 30.60 24.78
N ALA A 392 2.18 29.51 25.45
CA ALA A 392 1.24 29.50 26.55
C ALA A 392 1.86 28.72 27.68
N VAL A 393 2.01 29.38 28.82
CA VAL A 393 2.51 28.81 30.06
C VAL A 393 1.38 28.93 31.06
N ARG A 394 0.79 27.81 31.44
CA ARG A 394 -0.13 27.76 32.57
C ARG A 394 0.57 27.04 33.70
N LEU A 395 0.77 27.73 34.81
CA LEU A 395 1.36 27.15 36.02
C LEU A 395 0.25 27.00 37.06
N VAL A 396 -0.02 25.76 37.49
CA VAL A 396 -0.98 25.47 38.57
C VAL A 396 -0.36 24.43 39.50
N GLY A 397 -0.18 24.79 40.78
CA GLY A 397 0.28 23.86 41.81
C GLY A 397 1.66 23.25 41.55
N GLY A 398 2.54 23.98 40.86
CA GLY A 398 3.88 23.51 40.48
C GLY A 398 3.96 22.71 39.16
N THR A 399 2.83 22.43 38.52
CA THR A 399 2.77 21.82 37.19
C THR A 399 2.63 22.88 36.12
N LEU A 400 3.56 22.86 35.16
CA LEU A 400 3.63 23.73 34.00
C LEU A 400 2.99 23.04 32.80
N GLU A 401 1.89 23.59 32.29
CA GLU A 401 1.36 23.25 30.97
C GLU A 401 1.93 24.24 29.95
N VAL A 402 2.68 23.70 28.98
CA VAL A 402 3.31 24.46 27.92
C VAL A 402 2.73 24.10 26.56
N GLU A 403 2.34 25.12 25.79
CA GLU A 403 2.10 24.95 24.35
C GLU A 403 3.40 25.20 23.59
N LEU A 404 4.01 24.10 23.13
CA LEU A 404 5.22 24.11 22.33
C LEU A 404 4.86 24.25 20.86
N ARG A 405 5.56 25.14 20.18
CA ARG A 405 5.53 25.24 18.73
C ARG A 405 6.83 24.71 18.16
N ALA A 406 6.74 23.58 17.47
CA ALA A 406 7.84 23.08 16.65
C ALA A 406 7.60 23.50 15.20
N VAL A 407 8.62 24.10 14.59
CA VAL A 407 8.65 24.43 13.17
C VAL A 407 9.70 23.56 12.51
N LEU A 408 9.26 22.71 11.59
CA LEU A 408 10.13 21.92 10.74
C LEU A 408 10.32 22.67 9.41
N ARG A 409 11.51 23.23 9.21
CA ARG A 409 11.91 23.88 7.96
C ARG A 409 12.57 22.87 7.06
N THR A 410 11.96 22.61 5.91
CA THR A 410 12.57 21.82 4.83
C THR A 410 13.03 22.75 3.73
N ARG A 411 14.34 22.83 3.50
CA ARG A 411 14.94 23.68 2.47
C ARG A 411 15.45 22.82 1.33
N PHE A 412 15.01 23.17 0.13
CA PHE A 412 15.48 22.57 -1.11
C PHE A 412 16.33 23.58 -1.89
N GLU A 413 17.53 23.17 -2.25
CA GLU A 413 18.44 23.94 -3.10
C GLU A 413 18.57 23.22 -4.44
N VAL A 414 18.04 23.85 -5.48
CA VAL A 414 18.08 23.33 -6.85
C VAL A 414 19.16 24.08 -7.62
N THR A 415 20.14 23.33 -8.10
CA THR A 415 21.23 23.85 -8.94
C THR A 415 21.18 23.16 -10.30
N SER A 416 21.56 23.88 -11.35
CA SER A 416 21.56 23.36 -12.71
C SER A 416 22.69 23.97 -13.53
N SER A 417 23.32 23.15 -14.36
CA SER A 417 24.38 23.60 -15.27
C SER A 417 23.88 24.48 -16.42
N ARG A 418 22.56 24.53 -16.66
CA ARG A 418 21.92 25.34 -17.70
C ARG A 418 20.61 25.96 -17.19
N PRO A 419 20.08 27.02 -17.82
CA PRO A 419 18.74 27.50 -17.52
C PRO A 419 17.68 26.41 -17.71
N ARG A 420 16.84 26.19 -16.71
CA ARG A 420 15.79 25.17 -16.73
C ARG A 420 14.63 25.64 -17.60
N ARG A 421 14.18 24.78 -18.52
CA ARG A 421 13.06 25.08 -19.43
C ARG A 421 11.73 24.52 -18.90
N GLU A 422 11.81 23.42 -18.17
CA GLU A 422 10.68 22.72 -17.58
C GLU A 422 10.46 23.13 -16.12
N LYS A 423 9.22 23.07 -15.64
CA LYS A 423 8.91 23.22 -14.22
C LYS A 423 9.51 22.05 -13.44
N THR A 424 10.01 22.32 -12.23
CA THR A 424 10.53 21.29 -11.34
C THR A 424 9.59 21.11 -10.15
N TYR A 425 9.15 19.89 -9.87
CA TYR A 425 8.37 19.55 -8.69
C TYR A 425 9.26 18.84 -7.66
N LEU A 426 9.27 19.36 -6.43
CA LEU A 426 10.05 18.84 -5.32
C LEU A 426 9.11 18.16 -4.32
N PHE A 427 9.34 16.89 -4.02
CA PHE A 427 8.53 16.17 -3.06
C PHE A 427 9.00 16.44 -1.62
N ALA A 428 8.09 16.99 -0.81
CA ALA A 428 8.24 17.09 0.64
C ALA A 428 7.26 16.10 1.30
N ALA A 429 7.80 15.13 2.03
CA ALA A 429 6.99 14.14 2.72
C ALA A 429 6.13 14.77 3.82
N ALA A 430 4.90 14.27 3.97
CA ALA A 430 4.07 14.61 5.13
C ALA A 430 4.71 14.05 6.41
N VAL A 431 4.82 14.90 7.43
CA VAL A 431 5.34 14.50 8.73
C VAL A 431 4.18 14.42 9.72
N PRO A 432 3.95 13.27 10.38
CA PRO A 432 2.85 13.12 11.34
C PRO A 432 2.86 14.23 12.41
N GLY A 433 1.70 14.86 12.62
CA GLY A 433 1.53 15.95 13.59
C GLY A 433 2.01 17.32 13.12
N PHE A 434 2.62 17.44 11.94
CA PHE A 434 2.98 18.72 11.32
C PHE A 434 2.01 19.06 10.18
N ALA A 435 1.56 20.31 10.13
CA ALA A 435 0.76 20.85 9.04
C ALA A 435 1.54 21.94 8.30
N ALA A 436 1.34 22.05 6.99
CA ALA A 436 1.93 23.15 6.22
C ALA A 436 1.26 24.48 6.59
N ASP A 437 2.07 25.51 6.87
CA ASP A 437 1.56 26.85 7.19
C ASP A 437 1.15 27.60 5.92
N THR A 438 2.09 27.70 4.97
CA THR A 438 1.88 28.29 3.66
C THR A 438 2.48 27.40 2.58
N LEU A 439 1.66 27.01 1.60
CA LEU A 439 2.10 26.26 0.44
C LEU A 439 2.33 27.21 -0.74
N PRO A 440 3.41 27.03 -1.53
CA PRO A 440 3.59 27.75 -2.78
C PRO A 440 2.38 27.57 -3.74
N PRO A 441 1.99 28.60 -4.51
CA PRO A 441 0.95 28.46 -5.52
C PRO A 441 1.26 27.36 -6.53
N GLY A 442 0.28 26.50 -6.83
CA GLY A 442 0.46 25.35 -7.72
C GLY A 442 1.03 24.09 -7.06
N THR A 443 1.12 24.06 -5.72
CA THR A 443 1.43 22.83 -4.99
C THR A 443 0.36 21.77 -5.19
N ILE A 444 0.80 20.55 -5.53
CA ILE A 444 -0.07 19.36 -5.61
C ILE A 444 0.04 18.62 -4.28
N ALA A 445 -1.06 18.54 -3.54
CA ALA A 445 -1.14 17.82 -2.27
C ALA A 445 -1.55 16.36 -2.50
N THR A 446 -0.90 15.45 -1.79
CA THR A 446 -1.20 14.01 -1.80
C THR A 446 -1.22 13.47 -0.37
N PRO A 447 -1.80 12.28 -0.13
CA PRO A 447 -1.76 11.66 1.20
C PRO A 447 -0.33 11.46 1.74
N ALA A 448 0.66 11.30 0.86
CA ALA A 448 2.06 11.08 1.24
C ALA A 448 2.85 12.38 1.52
N GLY A 449 2.32 13.55 1.13
CA GLY A 449 3.05 14.82 1.18
C GLY A 449 2.69 15.78 0.05
N TRP A 450 3.57 16.74 -0.19
CA TRP A 450 3.34 17.86 -1.11
C TRP A 450 4.38 17.90 -2.22
N PHE A 451 3.94 18.19 -3.44
CA PHE A 451 4.82 18.49 -4.57
C PHE A 451 4.90 20.00 -4.77
N LEU A 452 6.05 20.57 -4.45
CA LEU A 452 6.29 22.01 -4.49
C LEU A 452 6.80 22.41 -5.88
N PRO A 453 6.11 23.30 -6.62
CA PRO A 453 6.56 23.73 -7.93
C PRO A 453 7.69 24.76 -7.82
N VAL A 454 8.68 24.61 -8.69
CA VAL A 454 9.74 25.58 -8.97
C VAL A 454 9.57 25.99 -10.42
N ALA A 455 9.38 27.30 -10.64
CA ALA A 455 9.24 27.85 -11.98
C ALA A 455 10.48 27.56 -12.84
N PRO A 456 10.32 27.42 -14.18
CA PRO A 456 11.45 27.42 -15.09
C PRO A 456 12.24 28.72 -14.92
N GLY A 457 13.55 28.67 -15.06
CA GLY A 457 14.36 29.87 -14.83
C GLY A 457 15.81 29.57 -14.46
N PRO A 458 16.42 30.43 -13.63
CA PRO A 458 17.87 30.47 -13.48
C PRO A 458 18.47 29.15 -13.00
N SER A 459 19.76 29.01 -13.27
CA SER A 459 20.58 27.86 -12.87
C SER A 459 20.45 27.52 -11.38
N ASN A 460 20.21 28.49 -10.52
CA ASN A 460 20.01 28.26 -9.08
C ASN A 460 18.61 28.72 -8.65
N ALA A 461 17.91 27.91 -7.86
CA ALA A 461 16.73 28.31 -7.12
C ALA A 461 16.71 27.65 -5.75
N THR A 462 16.17 28.36 -4.76
CA THR A 462 15.95 27.84 -3.41
C THR A 462 14.46 27.89 -3.12
N VAL A 463 13.91 26.78 -2.61
CA VAL A 463 12.52 26.70 -2.14
C VAL A 463 12.53 26.19 -0.71
N THR A 464 11.87 26.92 0.18
CA THR A 464 11.73 26.54 1.58
C THR A 464 10.27 26.25 1.88
N LEU A 465 10.02 25.11 2.54
CA LEU A 465 8.73 24.75 3.09
C LEU A 465 8.82 24.75 4.61
N GLU A 466 7.93 25.49 5.27
CA GLU A 466 7.79 25.48 6.72
C GLU A 466 6.56 24.67 7.12
N LEU A 467 6.78 23.62 7.89
CA LEU A 467 5.73 22.84 8.53
C LEU A 467 5.67 23.17 10.01
N ARG A 468 4.47 23.31 10.58
CA ARG A 468 4.27 23.67 11.98
C ARG A 468 3.53 22.57 12.72
N GLN A 469 4.00 22.25 13.91
CA GLN A 469 3.35 21.36 14.87
C GLN A 469 3.06 22.14 16.14
N ARG A 470 1.84 22.00 16.65
CA ARG A 470 1.46 22.49 17.98
C ARG A 470 1.35 21.29 18.90
N ASN A 471 2.24 21.22 19.89
CA ASN A 471 2.20 20.20 20.92
C ASN A 471 1.86 20.85 22.26
N ARG A 472 0.97 20.22 23.03
CA ARG A 472 0.80 20.53 24.44
C ARG A 472 1.63 19.54 25.23
N ALA A 473 2.52 20.05 26.08
CA ALA A 473 3.28 19.25 27.03
C ALA A 473 2.99 19.72 28.45
N GLN A 474 3.08 18.80 29.41
CA GLN A 474 2.97 19.09 30.83
C GLN A 474 4.24 18.64 31.53
N ALA A 475 4.81 19.51 32.37
CA ALA A 475 6.02 19.23 33.13
C ALA A 475 5.84 19.67 34.58
N ASN A 476 6.25 18.82 35.53
CA ASN A 476 6.26 19.17 36.95
C ASN A 476 7.57 19.88 37.31
N VAL A 477 7.64 21.18 37.00
CA VAL A 477 8.83 22.02 37.27
C VAL A 477 9.10 22.24 38.75
N ALA A 478 8.11 22.03 39.63
CA ALA A 478 8.32 22.06 41.07
C ALA A 478 9.10 20.83 41.58
N ALA A 479 8.86 19.64 41.00
CA ALA A 479 9.58 18.43 41.38
C ALA A 479 11.01 18.41 40.82
N ASP A 480 11.19 18.99 39.63
CA ASP A 480 12.46 19.04 38.90
C ASP A 480 12.88 20.48 38.55
N PRO A 481 13.69 21.12 39.42
CA PRO A 481 14.28 22.44 39.16
C PRO A 481 15.21 22.47 37.96
N SER A 482 15.67 21.31 37.46
CA SER A 482 16.61 21.24 36.34
C SER A 482 15.92 21.09 34.98
N HIS A 483 14.57 21.03 34.95
CA HIS A 483 13.82 20.83 33.72
C HIS A 483 14.06 21.97 32.71
N ALA A 484 14.16 21.65 31.42
CA ALA A 484 14.44 22.60 30.34
C ALA A 484 13.43 23.77 30.22
N TYR A 485 12.25 23.66 30.86
CA TYR A 485 11.21 24.69 30.84
C TYR A 485 11.32 25.69 31.99
N VAL A 486 12.19 25.43 32.97
CA VAL A 486 12.38 26.29 34.14
C VAL A 486 12.97 27.65 33.73
N VAL A 487 14.03 27.66 32.93
CA VAL A 487 14.66 28.92 32.48
C VAL A 487 13.71 29.78 31.65
N PRO A 488 13.02 29.25 30.62
CA PRO A 488 11.98 29.99 29.91
C PRO A 488 10.85 30.51 30.80
N LEU A 489 10.39 29.71 31.78
CA LEU A 489 9.38 30.14 32.75
C LEU A 489 9.85 31.36 33.54
N LEU A 490 11.07 31.35 34.07
CA LEU A 490 11.60 32.48 34.84
C LEU A 490 11.72 33.75 33.98
N THR A 491 12.27 33.63 32.77
CA THR A 491 12.35 34.75 31.82
C THR A 491 10.96 35.33 31.52
N TRP A 492 9.95 34.47 31.39
CA TRP A 492 8.58 34.91 31.15
C TRP A 492 7.93 35.59 32.37
N LEU A 493 8.17 35.09 33.58
CA LEU A 493 7.68 35.71 34.82
C LEU A 493 8.29 37.11 35.03
N GLU A 494 9.59 37.27 34.72
CA GLU A 494 10.29 38.56 34.77
C GLU A 494 9.68 39.58 33.79
N GLN A 495 9.30 39.13 32.58
CA GLN A 495 8.71 39.99 31.55
C GLN A 495 7.24 40.33 31.80
N SER A 496 6.48 39.42 32.43
CA SER A 496 5.03 39.54 32.62
C SER A 496 4.62 40.37 33.85
N GLY A 497 5.56 40.76 34.71
CA GLY A 497 5.26 41.55 35.91
C GLY A 497 6.50 41.97 36.71
N PRO A 498 7.07 43.16 36.46
CA PRO A 498 8.29 43.65 37.14
C PRO A 498 8.12 43.98 38.64
N GLU A 499 6.91 43.93 39.20
CA GLU A 499 6.64 44.23 40.62
C GLU A 499 6.78 43.02 41.56
N SER A 500 6.97 41.80 41.03
CA SER A 500 7.14 40.59 41.85
C SER A 500 8.63 40.29 42.08
N ALA A 501 9.06 40.22 43.35
CA ALA A 501 10.43 39.82 43.71
C ALA A 501 10.68 38.30 43.56
N GLU A 502 9.64 37.53 43.21
CA GLU A 502 9.68 36.06 43.15
C GLU A 502 10.57 35.48 42.04
N PRO A 503 10.59 35.99 40.79
CA PRO A 503 11.43 35.41 39.73
C PRO A 503 12.93 35.52 40.05
N ALA A 504 13.35 36.65 40.61
CA ALA A 504 14.73 36.86 41.05
C ALA A 504 15.13 35.90 42.18
N ARG A 505 14.24 35.65 43.14
CA ARG A 505 14.46 34.68 44.24
C ARG A 505 14.54 33.25 43.72
N LEU A 506 13.64 32.86 42.81
CA LEU A 506 13.67 31.53 42.19
C LEU A 506 14.97 31.33 41.40
N ARG A 507 15.47 32.37 40.73
CA ARG A 507 16.75 32.33 40.01
C ARG A 507 17.94 32.20 40.95
N GLU A 508 17.92 32.90 42.08
CA GLU A 508 18.93 32.75 43.14
C GLU A 508 18.96 31.31 43.69
N ILE A 509 17.80 30.69 43.91
CA ILE A 509 17.70 29.29 44.32
C ILE A 509 18.32 28.36 43.27
N LEU A 510 18.03 28.54 41.98
CA LEU A 510 18.62 27.74 40.91
C LEU A 510 20.14 27.89 40.83
N ASP A 511 20.65 29.12 40.88
CA ASP A 511 22.08 29.38 40.84
C ASP A 511 22.80 28.74 42.04
N ARG A 512 22.14 28.74 43.21
CA ARG A 512 22.66 28.13 44.42
C ARG A 512 22.61 26.60 44.36
N LEU A 513 21.54 26.01 43.83
CA LEU A 513 21.44 24.57 43.54
C LEU A 513 22.53 24.13 42.56
N ALA A 514 22.78 24.91 41.50
CA ALA A 514 23.85 24.63 40.54
C ALA A 514 25.23 24.65 41.21
N ARG A 515 25.51 25.66 42.06
CA ARG A 515 26.77 25.71 42.84
C ARG A 515 26.91 24.52 43.80
N LEU A 516 25.84 24.13 44.48
CA LEU A 516 25.86 22.98 45.40
C LEU A 516 26.10 21.67 44.66
N ALA A 517 25.55 21.52 43.45
CA ALA A 517 25.82 20.35 42.60
C ALA A 517 27.31 20.26 42.21
N GLU A 518 27.95 21.38 41.89
CA GLU A 518 29.40 21.43 41.64
C GLU A 518 30.22 21.05 42.89
N VAL A 519 29.85 21.60 44.06
CA VAL A 519 30.52 21.30 45.34
C VAL A 519 30.36 19.82 45.70
N ALA A 520 29.15 19.28 45.58
CA ALA A 520 28.87 17.88 45.87
C ALA A 520 29.67 16.95 44.95
N ARG A 521 29.75 17.27 43.64
CA ARG A 521 30.53 16.49 42.69
C ARG A 521 32.02 16.50 43.02
N GLY A 522 32.58 17.67 43.32
CA GLY A 522 33.99 17.80 43.72
C GLY A 522 34.29 17.06 45.03
N ALA A 523 33.39 17.09 46.00
CA ALA A 523 33.54 16.35 47.26
C ALA A 523 33.46 14.83 47.07
N ASP A 524 32.58 14.35 46.18
CA ASP A 524 32.43 12.93 45.84
C ASP A 524 33.68 12.41 45.12
N GLU A 525 34.20 13.17 44.12
CA GLU A 525 35.46 12.87 43.44
C GLU A 525 36.65 12.81 44.42
N ALA A 526 36.76 13.78 45.33
CA ALA A 526 37.80 13.80 46.35
C ALA A 526 37.70 12.58 47.28
N LEU A 527 36.49 12.18 47.65
CA LEU A 527 36.22 11.04 48.50
C LEU A 527 36.58 9.71 47.81
N GLU A 528 36.32 9.58 46.51
CA GLU A 528 36.77 8.41 45.72
C GLU A 528 38.30 8.33 45.64
N ILE A 529 38.97 9.45 45.33
CA ILE A 529 40.44 9.53 45.22
C ILE A 529 41.08 9.14 46.56
N GLU A 530 40.62 9.72 47.67
CA GLU A 530 41.21 9.45 48.98
C GLU A 530 40.92 8.03 49.47
N ARG A 531 39.71 7.49 49.23
CA ARG A 531 39.39 6.09 49.58
C ARG A 531 40.29 5.11 48.82
N ARG A 532 40.48 5.33 47.52
CA ARG A 532 41.38 4.49 46.70
C ARG A 532 42.82 4.59 47.20
N GLY A 533 43.31 5.80 47.42
CA GLY A 533 44.66 6.02 47.94
C GLY A 533 44.88 5.45 49.35
N LEU A 534 43.86 5.46 50.21
CA LEU A 534 43.92 4.83 51.53
C LEU A 534 44.03 3.31 51.44
N GLU A 535 43.28 2.67 50.55
CA GLU A 535 43.34 1.23 50.33
C GLU A 535 44.71 0.81 49.79
N GLU A 536 45.25 1.52 48.80
CA GLU A 536 46.60 1.27 48.27
C GLU A 536 47.68 1.41 49.36
N ARG A 537 47.60 2.45 50.19
CA ARG A 537 48.54 2.66 51.31
C ARG A 537 48.38 1.58 52.39
N ARG A 538 47.16 1.13 52.67
CA ARG A 538 46.88 0.01 53.59
C ARG A 538 47.49 -1.28 53.08
N GLN A 539 47.31 -1.61 51.80
CA GLN A 539 47.90 -2.79 51.17
C GLN A 539 49.44 -2.74 51.19
N ALA A 540 50.02 -1.58 50.87
CA ALA A 540 51.46 -1.38 50.97
C ALA A 540 52.00 -1.57 52.40
N LEU A 541 51.27 -1.10 53.43
CA LEU A 541 51.62 -1.33 54.83
C LEU A 541 51.57 -2.81 55.22
N ILE A 542 50.57 -3.56 54.74
CA ILE A 542 50.44 -5.02 54.97
C ILE A 542 51.62 -5.75 54.31
N ALA A 543 51.93 -5.45 53.05
CA ALA A 543 53.02 -6.09 52.31
C ALA A 543 54.40 -5.81 52.94
N LEU A 544 54.59 -4.64 53.56
CA LEU A 544 55.84 -4.24 54.20
C LEU A 544 55.94 -4.64 55.68
N ARG A 545 54.93 -5.32 56.25
CA ARG A 545 54.86 -5.64 57.69
C ARG A 545 56.08 -6.43 58.18
N ASP A 546 56.51 -7.41 57.39
CA ASP A 546 57.49 -8.42 57.78
C ASP A 546 58.91 -8.12 57.20
N VAL A 547 59.12 -6.93 56.61
CA VAL A 547 60.41 -6.50 56.03
C VAL A 547 61.21 -5.63 57.03
N PRO A 548 62.33 -6.12 57.62
CA PRO A 548 63.02 -5.43 58.71
C PRO A 548 63.65 -4.07 58.35
N ALA A 549 64.05 -3.89 57.09
CA ALA A 549 64.86 -2.74 56.64
C ALA A 549 64.08 -1.45 56.30
N ASN A 550 62.74 -1.43 56.42
CA ASN A 550 61.89 -0.35 55.86
C ASN A 550 61.11 0.48 56.91
N ALA A 551 61.68 0.72 58.09
CA ALA A 551 61.02 1.46 59.18
C ALA A 551 60.66 2.93 58.83
N ALA A 552 61.42 3.60 57.95
CA ALA A 552 61.13 4.98 57.53
C ALA A 552 59.92 5.05 56.58
N LEU A 553 59.84 4.15 55.60
CA LEU A 553 58.73 4.08 54.64
C LEU A 553 57.40 3.73 55.32
N ARG A 554 57.39 2.79 56.26
CA ARG A 554 56.20 2.44 57.05
C ARG A 554 55.67 3.63 57.85
N ARG A 555 56.55 4.41 58.48
CA ARG A 555 56.15 5.65 59.20
C ARG A 555 55.53 6.68 58.25
N ARG A 556 56.10 6.86 57.04
CA ARG A 556 55.55 7.77 56.03
C ARG A 556 54.18 7.32 55.52
N LEU A 557 54.00 6.03 55.25
CA LEU A 557 52.71 5.47 54.82
C LEU A 557 51.65 5.57 55.92
N ALA A 558 52.00 5.29 57.18
CA ALA A 558 51.09 5.44 58.32
C ALA A 558 50.66 6.91 58.53
N ALA A 559 51.57 7.87 58.40
CA ALA A 559 51.24 9.30 58.41
C ALA A 559 50.33 9.68 57.22
N GLY A 560 50.56 9.11 56.04
CA GLY A 560 49.70 9.27 54.87
C GLY A 560 48.29 8.71 55.08
N VAL A 561 48.14 7.59 55.79
CA VAL A 561 46.83 7.04 56.17
C VAL A 561 46.09 7.99 57.12
N ALA A 562 46.76 8.52 58.14
CA ALA A 562 46.15 9.50 59.05
C ALA A 562 45.69 10.77 58.31
N SER A 563 46.51 11.28 57.37
CA SER A 563 46.16 12.43 56.53
C SER A 563 44.98 12.13 55.59
N GLY A 564 44.95 10.94 54.98
CA GLY A 564 43.86 10.53 54.09
C GLY A 564 42.53 10.36 54.83
N ILE A 565 42.55 9.81 56.06
CA ILE A 565 41.35 9.74 56.92
C ILE A 565 40.80 11.14 57.19
N ALA A 566 41.66 12.10 57.57
CA ALA A 566 41.25 13.48 57.79
C ALA A 566 40.69 14.16 56.53
N ALA A 567 41.19 13.81 55.34
CA ALA A 567 40.68 14.28 54.05
C ALA A 567 39.32 13.67 53.72
N VAL A 568 39.13 12.35 53.93
CA VAL A 568 37.82 11.67 53.79
C VAL A 568 36.79 12.28 54.74
N ASP A 569 37.15 12.54 56.00
CA ASP A 569 36.24 13.17 56.96
C ASP A 569 35.82 14.57 56.53
N ARG A 570 36.74 15.34 55.95
CA ARG A 570 36.45 16.67 55.40
C ARG A 570 35.51 16.59 54.20
N ALA A 571 35.84 15.78 53.20
CA ALA A 571 35.03 15.61 51.99
C ALA A 571 33.63 15.07 52.34
N THR A 572 33.54 14.14 53.31
CA THR A 572 32.25 13.62 53.79
C THR A 572 31.39 14.70 54.45
N ARG A 573 32.00 15.58 55.27
CA ARG A 573 31.30 16.71 55.88
C ARG A 573 30.84 17.72 54.83
N GLU A 574 31.70 18.07 53.87
CA GLU A 574 31.38 18.98 52.77
C GLU A 574 30.22 18.45 51.92
N LEU A 575 30.27 17.16 51.53
CA LEU A 575 29.20 16.50 50.79
C LEU A 575 27.89 16.46 51.57
N SER A 576 27.95 16.15 52.87
CA SER A 576 26.76 16.08 53.73
C SER A 576 26.13 17.46 53.92
N ALA A 577 26.95 18.50 54.11
CA ALA A 577 26.49 19.88 54.22
C ALA A 577 25.85 20.35 52.90
N ALA A 578 26.50 20.08 51.76
CA ALA A 578 25.98 20.44 50.45
C ALA A 578 24.63 19.77 50.15
N ARG A 579 24.49 18.47 50.47
CA ARG A 579 23.23 17.72 50.29
C ARG A 579 22.12 18.21 51.23
N ALA A 580 22.45 18.55 52.48
CA ALA A 580 21.46 19.08 53.42
C ALA A 580 20.91 20.44 52.94
N GLU A 581 21.79 21.32 52.45
CA GLU A 581 21.40 22.60 51.88
C GLU A 581 20.60 22.43 50.57
N GLU A 582 20.99 21.49 49.71
CA GLU A 582 20.26 21.16 48.49
C GLU A 582 18.81 20.74 48.79
N VAL A 583 18.60 19.85 49.77
CA VAL A 583 17.25 19.42 50.17
C VAL A 583 16.42 20.60 50.67
N SER A 584 17.01 21.50 51.47
CA SER A 584 16.32 22.70 51.95
C SER A 584 15.91 23.62 50.80
N LEU A 585 16.81 23.86 49.85
CA LEU A 585 16.54 24.72 48.69
C LEU A 585 15.51 24.10 47.73
N ARG A 586 15.50 22.77 47.56
CA ARG A 586 14.47 22.07 46.78
C ARG A 586 13.10 22.14 47.44
N GLN A 587 13.02 22.07 48.77
CA GLN A 587 11.77 22.27 49.49
C GLN A 587 11.26 23.71 49.34
N GLU A 588 12.14 24.70 49.45
CA GLU A 588 11.79 26.10 49.22
C GLU A 588 11.30 26.34 47.77
N TRP A 589 12.04 25.83 46.79
CA TRP A 589 11.67 25.86 45.37
C TRP A 589 10.25 25.33 45.15
N TRP A 590 9.97 24.15 45.69
CA TRP A 590 8.70 23.48 45.52
C TRP A 590 7.55 24.22 46.21
N ALA A 591 7.77 24.77 47.41
CA ALA A 591 6.77 25.56 48.13
C ALA A 591 6.39 26.83 47.35
N ARG A 592 7.40 27.58 46.87
CA ARG A 592 7.20 28.81 46.09
C ARG A 592 6.44 28.57 44.79
N LEU A 593 6.83 27.56 44.01
CA LEU A 593 6.18 27.24 42.74
C LEU A 593 4.74 26.71 42.88
N ARG A 594 4.41 26.11 44.02
CA ARG A 594 3.05 25.66 44.30
C ARG A 594 2.10 26.83 44.57
N GLU A 595 2.60 27.87 45.25
CA GLU A 595 1.84 29.08 45.56
C GLU A 595 1.68 29.98 44.33
N LEU A 596 2.61 29.89 43.37
CA LEU A 596 2.52 30.58 42.09
C LEU A 596 1.45 29.95 41.19
N THR A 597 0.38 30.70 40.95
CA THR A 597 -0.63 30.39 39.92
C THR A 597 -0.57 31.44 38.84
N VAL A 598 -0.30 31.03 37.60
CA VAL A 598 -0.31 31.96 36.47
C VAL A 598 -1.26 31.47 35.38
N GLY A 599 -2.21 32.35 35.05
CA GLY A 599 -3.20 32.11 33.99
C GLY A 599 -2.57 32.10 32.61
N ALA A 600 -3.24 31.46 31.65
CA ALA A 600 -2.78 31.39 30.27
C ALA A 600 -2.74 32.80 29.66
N SER A 601 -1.56 33.41 29.62
CA SER A 601 -1.27 34.65 28.90
C SER A 601 -0.24 34.35 27.82
N ARG A 602 -0.38 34.99 26.64
CA ARG A 602 0.60 34.88 25.56
C ARG A 602 1.96 35.31 26.10
N ALA A 603 2.99 34.47 25.94
CA ALA A 603 4.36 34.94 26.05
C ALA A 603 4.54 36.16 25.11
N PRO A 604 5.16 37.28 25.58
CA PRO A 604 5.49 38.38 24.68
C PRO A 604 6.46 37.90 23.60
N ARG A 605 6.30 38.46 22.40
CA ARG A 605 7.04 38.11 21.17
C ARG A 605 8.54 38.31 21.28
#